data_AF-A0A1M4Z8T5-F1
#
_entry.id   AF-A0A1M4Z8T5-F1
#
_cell.length_a   1.000
_cell.length_b   1.000
_cell.length_c   1.000
_cell.angle_alpha   90.00
_cell.angle_beta   90.00
_cell.angle_gamma   90.00
#
_symmetry.space_group_name_H-M   'P 1'
#
loop_
_entity.id
_entity.type
_entity.pdbx_description
1 polymer ?
#
loop_
_entity_poly.entity_id
_entity_poly.type
_entity_poly.pdbx_seq_one_letter_code
_entity_poly.pdbx_strand_id
1 'polypeptide(L)'
;MINQNFFDIPLNQGLIDSLTVFLPLDKITIIDNRLTDEYMCYYPDNNDSGLLIEELHPPKPIMINHNGINFRMNKVVLSELKDKRGNILREHSEAIRLTLTAKMLHGEYFRGINNDNISRIVDYINTTNIIKIDTETILNSPCNDIDICINYRLDFDIFKESRKFLYNLVKDSKKHAVELFPAKETQKINKNIGLIYGDREKGLISTPFCKFYNKENELLTKSAEFYNIYLFPQLKYGLSIKNLIRKEITLRNNEQKKNLIKNGQVNKDNPLKTLKNILDITQDQLTEICNSTLRYYYDKKQFSIPDDLKPLEKILAGYMQQIINLGGDKLALIAPLDSISCKVTKSRTKAKIDELIKIVFSDDYIKKQAQKNEFMNDFLKLQSIW
;
A
#
# COMPACT_ATOMS: atom_id res chain seq x y z
N MET A 1 14.86 21.25 25.67
CA MET A 1 15.14 21.20 24.22
C MET A 1 14.96 19.76 23.78
N ILE A 2 13.90 19.44 23.04
CA ILE A 2 13.72 18.09 22.50
C ILE A 2 14.50 18.05 21.19
N ASN A 3 15.59 17.29 21.16
CA ASN A 3 16.22 16.84 19.92
C ASN A 3 15.19 15.96 19.18
N GLN A 4 14.29 16.58 18.42
CA GLN A 4 13.46 15.85 17.48
C GLN A 4 14.36 15.54 16.29
N ASN A 5 14.84 14.29 16.24
CA ASN A 5 15.51 13.78 15.06
C ASN A 5 14.60 14.03 13.85
N PHE A 6 15.14 14.66 12.83
CA PHE A 6 14.46 14.85 11.57
C PHE A 6 14.33 13.50 10.87
N PHE A 7 13.12 13.15 10.42
CA PHE A 7 12.86 11.94 9.66
C PHE A 7 12.34 12.32 8.27
N ASP A 8 13.13 12.01 7.24
CA ASP A 8 12.68 12.15 5.86
C ASP A 8 11.65 11.04 5.53
N ILE A 9 10.79 11.32 4.54
CA ILE A 9 9.78 10.36 4.10
C ILE A 9 10.46 9.32 3.20
N PRO A 10 10.45 8.02 3.55
CA PRO A 10 11.00 7.00 2.67
C PRO A 10 10.18 6.92 1.39
N LEU A 11 10.82 7.26 0.27
CA LEU A 11 10.23 7.22 -1.07
C LEU A 11 10.58 5.90 -1.74
N ASN A 12 9.64 5.37 -2.53
CA ASN A 12 9.83 4.16 -3.34
C ASN A 12 10.13 2.89 -2.52
N GLN A 13 9.88 2.92 -1.21
CA GLN A 13 10.13 1.83 -0.28
C GLN A 13 8.82 1.34 0.33
N GLY A 14 8.68 0.01 0.42
CA GLY A 14 7.59 -0.68 1.07
C GLY A 14 7.67 -0.57 2.59
N LEU A 15 6.56 -0.18 3.22
CA LEU A 15 6.45 0.06 4.66
C LEU A 15 5.12 -0.51 5.18
N ILE A 16 5.09 -1.01 6.40
CA ILE A 16 3.85 -1.43 7.06
C ILE A 16 3.13 -0.19 7.62
N ASP A 17 1.92 0.11 7.14
CA ASP A 17 1.12 1.27 7.57
C ASP A 17 0.16 0.89 8.71
N SER A 18 -0.45 -0.30 8.64
CA SER A 18 -1.33 -0.83 9.68
C SER A 18 -1.44 -2.36 9.62
N LEU A 19 -1.86 -2.96 10.72
CA LEU A 19 -2.25 -4.36 10.79
C LEU A 19 -3.18 -4.62 11.97
N THR A 20 -3.85 -5.77 12.00
CA THR A 20 -4.62 -6.22 13.15
C THR A 20 -3.90 -7.35 13.88
N VAL A 21 -3.72 -7.21 15.20
CA VAL A 21 -3.22 -8.29 16.08
C VAL A 21 -4.36 -8.89 16.92
N PHE A 22 -4.19 -10.15 17.31
CA PHE A 22 -5.10 -10.88 18.19
C PHE A 22 -4.35 -11.26 19.46
N LEU A 23 -4.52 -10.47 20.50
CA LEU A 23 -3.83 -10.62 21.78
C LEU A 23 -4.56 -11.68 22.62
N PRO A 24 -3.93 -12.81 22.99
CA PRO A 24 -4.57 -13.80 23.85
C PRO A 24 -4.98 -13.20 25.20
N LEU A 25 -6.22 -13.44 25.63
CA LEU A 25 -6.76 -12.80 26.83
C LEU A 25 -5.99 -13.19 28.11
N ASP A 26 -5.44 -14.40 28.15
CA ASP A 26 -4.63 -14.95 29.25
C ASP A 26 -3.19 -14.38 29.31
N LYS A 27 -2.77 -13.59 28.31
CA LYS A 27 -1.43 -12.99 28.22
C LYS A 27 -1.40 -11.49 28.44
N ILE A 28 -2.54 -10.89 28.72
CA ILE A 28 -2.68 -9.43 28.89
C ILE A 28 -3.40 -9.12 30.20
N THR A 29 -3.24 -7.90 30.69
CA THR A 29 -4.06 -7.40 31.81
C THR A 29 -5.13 -6.47 31.25
N ILE A 30 -6.39 -6.76 31.55
CA ILE A 30 -7.51 -5.85 31.29
C ILE A 30 -7.55 -4.81 32.43
N ILE A 31 -7.51 -3.53 32.07
CA ILE A 31 -7.64 -2.41 33.02
C ILE A 31 -9.07 -1.84 32.93
N ASP A 32 -9.60 -1.73 31.72
CA ASP A 32 -10.98 -1.28 31.46
C ASP A 32 -11.89 -2.46 31.14
N ASN A 33 -12.67 -2.87 32.13
CA ASN A 33 -13.55 -4.02 32.04
C ASN A 33 -14.66 -3.88 30.99
N ARG A 34 -14.95 -2.67 30.48
CA ARG A 34 -15.90 -2.50 29.36
C ARG A 34 -15.50 -3.29 28.11
N LEU A 35 -14.22 -3.68 28.02
CA LEU A 35 -13.70 -4.48 26.91
C LEU A 35 -14.13 -5.96 26.98
N THR A 36 -14.45 -6.47 28.18
CA THR A 36 -14.73 -7.89 28.43
C THR A 36 -16.11 -8.16 29.01
N ASP A 37 -16.65 -7.22 29.78
CA ASP A 37 -17.85 -7.42 30.57
C ASP A 37 -19.10 -7.19 29.71
N GLU A 38 -20.11 -8.02 29.98
CA GLU A 38 -21.46 -7.79 29.46
C GLU A 38 -22.06 -6.55 30.13
N TYR A 39 -22.97 -5.88 29.42
CA TYR A 39 -23.59 -4.66 29.92
C TYR A 39 -25.11 -4.67 29.69
N MET A 40 -25.82 -3.96 30.54
CA MET A 40 -27.25 -3.68 30.40
C MET A 40 -27.45 -2.26 29.84
N CYS A 41 -28.51 -2.05 29.05
CA CYS A 41 -28.84 -0.72 28.54
C CYS A 41 -29.75 0.02 29.53
N TYR A 42 -29.37 1.23 29.93
CA TYR A 42 -30.23 2.14 30.71
C TYR A 42 -30.65 3.33 29.86
N TYR A 43 -31.96 3.58 29.78
CA TYR A 43 -32.56 4.71 29.07
C TYR A 43 -33.09 5.72 30.10
N PRO A 44 -32.32 6.78 30.43
CA PRO A 44 -32.76 7.79 31.39
C PRO A 44 -34.01 8.51 30.86
N ASP A 45 -34.97 8.76 31.75
CA ASP A 45 -36.02 9.74 31.52
C ASP A 45 -35.65 11.07 32.21
N ASN A 46 -36.49 12.10 32.07
CA ASN A 46 -36.23 13.43 32.63
C ASN A 46 -36.23 13.46 34.18
N ASN A 47 -36.54 12.35 34.86
CA ASN A 47 -36.67 12.25 36.31
C ASN A 47 -35.69 11.23 36.93
N ASP A 48 -34.66 10.79 36.20
CA ASP A 48 -33.71 9.74 36.61
C ASP A 48 -34.37 8.39 36.99
N SER A 49 -35.64 8.17 36.61
CA SER A 49 -36.39 6.92 36.84
C SER A 49 -36.35 5.95 35.66
N GLY A 50 -35.41 6.16 34.74
CA GLY A 50 -35.33 5.54 33.41
C GLY A 50 -35.51 4.02 33.33
N LEU A 51 -35.73 3.54 32.10
CA LEU A 51 -35.93 2.11 31.81
C LEU A 51 -34.59 1.37 31.76
N LEU A 52 -34.41 0.39 32.65
CA LEU A 52 -33.33 -0.58 32.57
C LEU A 52 -33.78 -1.79 31.73
N ILE A 53 -33.04 -2.09 30.66
CA ILE A 53 -33.18 -3.35 29.93
C ILE A 53 -32.26 -4.37 30.59
N GLU A 54 -32.85 -5.35 31.28
CA GLU A 54 -32.14 -6.40 32.01
C GLU A 54 -31.45 -7.45 31.10
N GLU A 55 -31.67 -7.38 29.78
CA GLU A 55 -30.95 -8.21 28.82
C GLU A 55 -29.45 -7.86 28.81
N LEU A 56 -28.62 -8.87 29.05
CA LEU A 56 -27.18 -8.74 28.96
C LEU A 56 -26.74 -8.70 27.50
N HIS A 57 -26.05 -7.63 27.14
CA HIS A 57 -25.45 -7.48 25.83
C HIS A 57 -23.95 -7.78 25.88
N PRO A 58 -23.37 -8.35 24.80
CA PRO A 58 -21.94 -8.63 24.74
C PRO A 58 -21.13 -7.32 24.77
N PRO A 59 -19.87 -7.34 25.25
CA PRO A 59 -19.04 -6.13 25.36
C PRO A 59 -18.96 -5.36 24.05
N LYS A 60 -19.09 -4.03 24.13
CA LYS A 60 -18.94 -3.15 22.96
C LYS A 60 -17.48 -2.94 22.61
N PRO A 61 -17.15 -2.75 21.32
CA PRO A 61 -15.84 -2.28 20.92
C PRO A 61 -15.52 -0.93 21.56
N ILE A 62 -14.30 -0.79 22.08
CA ILE A 62 -13.76 0.49 22.51
C ILE A 62 -13.10 1.13 21.28
N MET A 63 -13.59 2.31 20.90
CA MET A 63 -13.03 3.15 19.85
C MET A 63 -12.18 4.22 20.49
N ILE A 64 -10.88 4.23 20.19
CA ILE A 64 -9.95 5.24 20.68
C ILE A 64 -9.76 6.27 19.56
N ASN A 65 -9.98 7.53 19.89
CA ASN A 65 -9.56 8.68 19.09
C ASN A 65 -8.77 9.62 19.99
N HIS A 66 -7.47 9.71 19.75
CA HIS A 66 -6.58 10.59 20.51
C HIS A 66 -5.66 11.32 19.53
N ASN A 67 -5.80 12.64 19.44
CA ASN A 67 -4.96 13.52 18.61
C ASN A 67 -4.90 13.05 17.13
N GLY A 68 -6.04 12.62 16.58
CA GLY A 68 -6.14 12.11 15.20
C GLY A 68 -5.59 10.69 14.98
N ILE A 69 -5.23 9.97 16.05
CA ILE A 69 -4.88 8.55 16.04
C ILE A 69 -6.14 7.75 16.40
N ASN A 70 -6.65 7.01 15.41
CA ASN A 70 -7.87 6.21 15.55
C ASN A 70 -7.55 4.72 15.50
N PHE A 71 -8.01 3.97 16.50
CA PHE A 71 -7.92 2.51 16.51
C PHE A 71 -9.00 1.91 17.41
N ARG A 72 -9.19 0.59 17.28
CA ARG A 72 -10.27 -0.15 17.93
C ARG A 72 -9.70 -1.32 18.71
N MET A 73 -10.29 -1.57 19.86
CA MET A 73 -10.12 -2.78 20.65
C MET A 73 -11.49 -3.46 20.82
N ASN A 74 -11.56 -4.77 20.62
CA ASN A 74 -12.75 -5.54 21.00
C ASN A 74 -12.41 -6.99 21.31
N LYS A 75 -13.12 -7.56 22.28
CA LYS A 75 -13.10 -9.00 22.53
C LYS A 75 -13.60 -9.76 21.30
N VAL A 76 -12.93 -10.87 21.00
CA VAL A 76 -13.30 -11.82 19.95
C VAL A 76 -13.06 -13.24 20.44
N VAL A 77 -13.83 -14.18 19.90
CA VAL A 77 -13.58 -15.61 20.04
C VAL A 77 -12.90 -16.11 18.77
N LEU A 78 -11.71 -16.65 18.91
CA LEU A 78 -11.01 -17.34 17.85
C LEU A 78 -11.52 -18.77 17.78
N SER A 79 -12.17 -19.12 16.66
CA SER A 79 -12.72 -20.45 16.45
C SER A 79 -11.64 -21.53 16.44
N GLU A 80 -12.05 -22.75 16.80
CA GLU A 80 -11.22 -23.93 16.62
C GLU A 80 -10.74 -24.06 15.17
N LEU A 81 -9.44 -24.30 15.00
CA LEU A 81 -8.85 -24.59 13.70
C LEU A 81 -8.60 -26.08 13.63
N LYS A 82 -9.15 -26.76 12.61
CA LYS A 82 -8.84 -28.15 12.31
C LYS A 82 -7.98 -28.27 11.05
N ASP A 83 -7.13 -29.29 10.99
CA ASP A 83 -6.50 -29.69 9.74
C ASP A 83 -7.50 -30.41 8.82
N LYS A 84 -7.07 -30.75 7.59
CA LYS A 84 -7.91 -31.50 6.63
C LYS A 84 -8.33 -32.89 7.11
N ARG A 85 -7.69 -33.41 8.16
CA ARG A 85 -7.95 -34.72 8.76
C ARG A 85 -8.83 -34.61 10.02
N GLY A 86 -9.24 -33.40 10.39
CA GLY A 86 -10.07 -33.15 11.57
C GLY A 86 -9.30 -32.99 12.88
N ASN A 87 -7.96 -33.00 12.86
CA ASN A 87 -7.16 -32.79 14.07
C ASN A 87 -7.19 -31.31 14.47
N ILE A 88 -7.37 -31.05 15.76
CA ILE A 88 -7.37 -29.69 16.31
C ILE A 88 -5.95 -29.12 16.24
N LEU A 89 -5.79 -28.06 15.45
CA LEU A 89 -4.58 -27.26 15.32
C LEU A 89 -4.58 -26.04 16.26
N ARG A 90 -5.76 -25.59 16.68
CA ARG A 90 -5.97 -24.52 17.66
C ARG A 90 -7.33 -24.69 18.30
N GLU A 91 -7.39 -24.68 19.63
CA GLU A 91 -8.64 -24.71 20.38
C GLU A 91 -9.39 -23.36 20.33
N HIS A 92 -10.66 -23.38 20.71
CA HIS A 92 -11.40 -22.16 20.98
C HIS A 92 -10.68 -21.31 22.02
N SER A 93 -10.41 -20.05 21.68
CA SER A 93 -9.69 -19.13 22.58
C SER A 93 -10.26 -17.72 22.48
N GLU A 94 -10.28 -17.01 23.59
CA GLU A 94 -10.66 -15.60 23.63
C GLU A 94 -9.42 -14.71 23.41
N ALA A 95 -9.61 -13.63 22.65
CA ALA A 95 -8.56 -12.68 22.36
C ALA A 95 -9.12 -11.25 22.28
N ILE A 96 -8.25 -10.27 22.46
CA ILE A 96 -8.51 -8.89 22.09
C ILE A 96 -8.02 -8.66 20.67
N ARG A 97 -8.95 -8.33 19.78
CA ARG A 97 -8.62 -7.78 18.46
C ARG A 97 -8.19 -6.34 18.64
N LEU A 98 -6.98 -6.00 18.20
CA LEU A 98 -6.42 -4.65 18.26
C LEU A 98 -5.87 -4.26 16.88
N THR A 99 -6.24 -3.07 16.40
CA THR A 99 -5.64 -2.47 15.20
C THR A 99 -4.40 -1.66 15.58
N LEU A 100 -3.25 -2.02 15.01
CA LEU A 100 -2.02 -1.23 15.04
C LEU A 100 -1.94 -0.34 13.82
N THR A 101 -1.50 0.91 14.00
CA THR A 101 -1.27 1.86 12.90
C THR A 101 0.04 2.60 13.13
N ALA A 102 0.77 2.88 12.05
CA ALA A 102 1.98 3.69 12.08
C ALA A 102 1.76 5.09 12.67
N LYS A 103 0.51 5.59 12.72
CA LYS A 103 0.19 6.85 13.41
C LYS A 103 0.51 6.81 14.91
N MET A 104 0.54 5.63 15.53
CA MET A 104 0.99 5.43 16.92
C MET A 104 2.47 5.81 17.13
N LEU A 105 3.24 5.98 16.05
CA LEU A 105 4.62 6.47 16.07
C LEU A 105 4.72 8.01 16.06
N HIS A 106 3.58 8.72 16.09
CA HIS A 106 3.54 10.18 16.14
C HIS A 106 4.33 10.82 15.00
N GLY A 107 5.38 11.58 15.33
CA GLY A 107 6.24 12.24 14.35
C GLY A 107 7.01 11.28 13.46
N GLU A 108 7.23 10.03 13.90
CA GLU A 108 7.91 8.98 13.14
C GLU A 108 6.97 8.19 12.21
N TYR A 109 5.75 8.70 11.97
CA TYR A 109 4.72 8.06 11.13
C TYR A 109 5.24 7.42 9.84
N PHE A 110 6.08 8.14 9.10
CA PHE A 110 6.57 7.69 7.79
C PHE A 110 7.63 6.59 7.86
N ARG A 111 8.11 6.20 9.05
CA ARG A 111 8.99 5.03 9.20
C ARG A 111 8.25 3.70 9.02
N GLY A 112 6.92 3.73 9.08
CA GLY A 112 6.10 2.52 9.14
C GLY A 112 6.35 1.70 10.41
N ILE A 113 5.53 0.68 10.64
CA ILE A 113 5.71 -0.25 11.76
C ILE A 113 6.87 -1.19 11.41
N ASN A 114 7.87 -1.31 12.30
CA ASN A 114 9.02 -2.20 12.14
C ASN A 114 9.59 -2.66 13.49
N ASN A 115 10.58 -3.54 13.45
CA ASN A 115 11.21 -4.10 14.65
C ASN A 115 11.85 -3.02 15.56
N ASP A 116 12.33 -1.91 15.00
CA ASP A 116 13.03 -0.87 15.78
C ASP A 116 12.07 0.02 16.58
N ASN A 117 10.79 0.06 16.20
CA ASN A 117 9.83 1.01 16.76
C ASN A 117 8.59 0.38 17.39
N ILE A 118 8.45 -0.95 17.34
CA ILE A 118 7.29 -1.65 17.90
C ILE A 118 7.11 -1.43 19.39
N SER A 119 8.20 -1.30 20.16
CA SER A 119 8.15 -1.02 21.60
C SER A 119 7.43 0.29 21.92
N ARG A 120 7.62 1.33 21.09
CA ARG A 120 6.94 2.62 21.27
C ARG A 120 5.44 2.54 21.01
N ILE A 121 5.04 1.68 20.08
CA ILE A 121 3.61 1.40 19.84
C ILE A 121 3.01 0.72 21.07
N VAL A 122 3.73 -0.25 21.66
CA VAL A 122 3.32 -0.92 22.91
C VAL A 122 3.21 0.09 24.06
N ASP A 123 4.19 0.96 24.23
CA ASP A 123 4.16 2.02 25.24
C ASP A 123 2.92 2.90 25.05
N TYR A 124 2.66 3.36 23.81
CA TYR A 124 1.47 4.16 23.51
C TYR A 124 0.17 3.42 23.83
N ILE A 125 0.04 2.14 23.48
CA ILE A 125 -1.13 1.33 23.84
C ILE A 125 -1.32 1.30 25.36
N ASN A 126 -0.25 1.07 26.12
CA ASN A 126 -0.31 1.02 27.58
C ASN A 126 -0.71 2.37 28.19
N THR A 127 -0.37 3.51 27.57
CA THR A 127 -0.83 4.84 28.06
C THR A 127 -2.34 5.05 27.98
N THR A 128 -3.05 4.24 27.18
CA THR A 128 -4.52 4.34 27.08
C THR A 128 -5.25 3.88 28.33
N ASN A 129 -4.57 3.13 29.22
CA ASN A 129 -5.16 2.50 30.42
C ASN A 129 -6.38 1.60 30.13
N ILE A 130 -6.46 1.00 28.94
CA ILE A 130 -7.51 0.02 28.60
C ILE A 130 -6.99 -1.40 28.85
N ILE A 131 -5.77 -1.68 28.39
CA ILE A 131 -5.05 -2.94 28.61
C ILE A 131 -3.61 -2.64 28.98
N LYS A 132 -2.94 -3.60 29.61
CA LYS A 132 -1.48 -3.63 29.77
C LYS A 132 -0.91 -4.85 29.06
N ILE A 133 0.07 -4.61 28.19
CA ILE A 133 0.74 -5.65 27.40
C ILE A 133 2.25 -5.38 27.34
N ASP A 134 3.04 -6.45 27.25
CA ASP A 134 4.46 -6.36 26.97
C ASP A 134 4.76 -6.57 25.47
N THR A 135 6.00 -6.26 25.08
CA THR A 135 6.44 -6.34 23.67
C THR A 135 6.55 -7.77 23.18
N GLU A 136 6.90 -8.74 24.03
CA GLU A 136 7.02 -10.14 23.62
C GLU A 136 5.64 -10.74 23.29
N THR A 137 4.64 -10.45 24.12
CA THR A 137 3.25 -10.86 23.94
C THR A 137 2.70 -10.35 22.62
N ILE A 138 2.88 -9.06 22.28
CA ILE A 138 2.39 -8.53 20.99
C ILE A 138 3.14 -9.12 19.80
N LEU A 139 4.46 -9.32 19.90
CA LEU A 139 5.29 -9.89 18.83
C LEU A 139 4.88 -11.33 18.50
N ASN A 140 4.55 -12.12 19.52
CA ASN A 140 4.11 -13.50 19.37
C ASN A 140 2.62 -13.64 19.02
N SER A 141 1.85 -12.55 19.06
CA SER A 141 0.43 -12.58 18.76
C SER A 141 0.15 -12.78 17.26
N PRO A 142 -0.88 -13.56 16.89
CA PRO A 142 -1.32 -13.68 15.50
C PRO A 142 -1.72 -12.33 14.90
N CYS A 143 -1.47 -12.15 13.60
CA CYS A 143 -1.83 -10.92 12.90
C CYS A 143 -2.50 -11.17 11.54
N ASN A 144 -3.36 -10.25 11.10
CA ASN A 144 -4.02 -10.23 9.78
C ASN A 144 -4.29 -8.79 9.34
N ASP A 145 -4.89 -8.63 8.15
CA ASP A 145 -5.29 -7.32 7.59
C ASP A 145 -4.12 -6.34 7.55
N ILE A 146 -3.02 -6.76 6.92
CA ILE A 146 -1.76 -6.03 6.89
C ILE A 146 -1.77 -5.07 5.71
N ASP A 147 -1.76 -3.77 6.00
CA ASP A 147 -1.64 -2.72 5.01
C ASP A 147 -0.16 -2.37 4.79
N ILE A 148 0.30 -2.55 3.55
CA ILE A 148 1.65 -2.18 3.12
C ILE A 148 1.54 -0.99 2.17
N CYS A 149 2.35 0.04 2.38
CA CYS A 149 2.35 1.23 1.56
C CYS A 149 3.70 1.53 0.92
N ILE A 150 3.66 2.26 -0.19
CA ILE A 150 4.82 2.94 -0.78
C ILE A 150 4.44 4.40 -1.00
N ASN A 151 5.33 5.30 -0.59
CA ASN A 151 5.20 6.73 -0.86
C ASN A 151 5.99 7.13 -2.11
N TYR A 152 5.42 8.04 -2.89
CA TYR A 152 6.00 8.58 -4.10
C TYR A 152 5.98 10.09 -4.05
N ARG A 153 7.02 10.70 -4.63
CA ARG A 153 7.01 12.12 -4.95
C ARG A 153 6.63 12.26 -6.42
N LEU A 154 5.43 12.77 -6.68
CA LEU A 154 4.92 12.90 -8.04
C LEU A 154 4.05 14.15 -8.14
N ASP A 155 4.34 15.02 -9.10
CA ASP A 155 3.51 16.20 -9.36
C ASP A 155 2.05 15.81 -9.57
N PHE A 156 1.17 16.60 -8.98
CA PHE A 156 -0.25 16.25 -8.91
C PHE A 156 -0.89 16.07 -10.29
N ASP A 157 -0.56 16.92 -11.25
CA ASP A 157 -1.09 16.81 -12.62
C ASP A 157 -0.58 15.55 -13.34
N ILE A 158 0.67 15.15 -13.08
CA ILE A 158 1.23 13.89 -13.60
C ILE A 158 0.52 12.70 -12.96
N PHE A 159 0.28 12.72 -11.64
CA PHE A 159 -0.50 11.68 -10.96
C PHE A 159 -1.92 11.58 -11.54
N LYS A 160 -2.55 12.74 -11.76
CA LYS A 160 -3.91 12.85 -12.28
C LYS A 160 -4.08 12.21 -13.66
N GLU A 161 -3.10 12.35 -14.54
CA GLU A 161 -3.13 11.71 -15.86
C GLU A 161 -2.68 10.24 -15.79
N SER A 162 -1.69 9.94 -14.94
CA SER A 162 -1.18 8.57 -14.73
C SER A 162 -2.27 7.60 -14.31
N ARG A 163 -3.20 8.00 -13.44
CA ARG A 163 -4.32 7.13 -13.03
C ARG A 163 -5.26 6.76 -14.19
N LYS A 164 -5.59 7.72 -15.08
CA LYS A 164 -6.47 7.48 -16.24
C LYS A 164 -5.76 6.53 -17.20
N PHE A 165 -4.47 6.76 -17.38
CA PHE A 165 -3.62 5.91 -18.19
C PHE A 165 -3.57 4.47 -17.64
N LEU A 166 -3.25 4.30 -16.36
CA LEU A 166 -3.23 3.01 -15.68
C LEU A 166 -4.58 2.31 -15.75
N TYR A 167 -5.69 3.04 -15.55
CA TYR A 167 -7.03 2.52 -15.70
C TYR A 167 -7.28 1.96 -17.10
N ASN A 168 -6.85 2.68 -18.15
CA ASN A 168 -7.02 2.27 -19.54
C ASN A 168 -6.17 1.07 -19.95
N LEU A 169 -5.07 0.80 -19.24
CA LEU A 169 -4.25 -0.38 -19.46
C LEU A 169 -4.83 -1.66 -18.86
N VAL A 170 -5.78 -1.56 -17.93
CA VAL A 170 -6.33 -2.73 -17.24
C VAL A 170 -6.98 -3.63 -18.28
N LYS A 171 -6.66 -4.93 -18.25
CA LYS A 171 -7.26 -5.90 -19.17
C LYS A 171 -8.78 -5.92 -19.03
N ASP A 172 -9.48 -6.12 -20.14
CA ASP A 172 -10.94 -6.01 -20.19
C ASP A 172 -11.63 -6.93 -19.16
N SER A 173 -11.12 -8.15 -18.99
CA SER A 173 -11.62 -9.11 -18.00
C SER A 173 -11.51 -8.66 -16.55
N LYS A 174 -10.77 -7.59 -16.22
CA LYS A 174 -10.60 -7.04 -14.88
C LYS A 174 -11.04 -5.59 -14.75
N LYS A 175 -11.51 -4.96 -15.82
CA LYS A 175 -11.92 -3.55 -15.83
C LYS A 175 -13.01 -3.24 -14.80
N HIS A 176 -13.94 -4.18 -14.60
CA HIS A 176 -15.02 -4.10 -13.61
C HIS A 176 -14.52 -4.03 -12.15
N ALA A 177 -13.29 -4.45 -11.89
CA ALA A 177 -12.68 -4.48 -10.57
C ALA A 177 -11.72 -3.29 -10.35
N VAL A 178 -11.76 -2.27 -11.20
CA VAL A 178 -10.91 -1.08 -11.05
C VAL A 178 -11.76 0.18 -11.16
N GLU A 179 -11.52 1.16 -10.31
CA GLU A 179 -12.30 2.39 -10.22
C GLU A 179 -11.38 3.61 -10.14
N LEU A 180 -11.72 4.66 -10.91
CA LEU A 180 -11.17 6.00 -10.70
C LEU A 180 -11.98 6.72 -9.63
N PHE A 181 -11.31 7.19 -8.58
CA PHE A 181 -11.94 7.96 -7.51
C PHE A 181 -11.59 9.45 -7.66
N PRO A 182 -12.54 10.38 -7.46
CA PRO A 182 -13.98 10.15 -7.48
C PRO A 182 -14.42 9.78 -8.92
N ALA A 183 -15.57 9.12 -9.07
CA ALA A 183 -16.10 8.76 -10.39
C ALA A 183 -16.34 9.97 -11.30
N LYS A 184 -16.62 11.15 -10.72
CA LYS A 184 -16.72 12.43 -11.42
C LYS A 184 -15.92 13.50 -10.69
N GLU A 185 -15.01 14.14 -11.41
CA GLU A 185 -14.32 15.33 -10.93
C GLU A 185 -15.28 16.51 -10.93
N THR A 186 -15.30 17.25 -9.82
CA THR A 186 -16.00 18.52 -9.71
C THR A 186 -15.02 19.57 -9.23
N GLN A 187 -15.35 20.86 -9.41
CA GLN A 187 -14.51 21.95 -8.90
C GLN A 187 -14.27 21.84 -7.38
N LYS A 188 -15.20 21.25 -6.62
CA LYS A 188 -15.08 21.01 -5.18
C LYS A 188 -14.18 19.83 -4.81
N ILE A 189 -13.86 18.93 -5.75
CA ILE A 189 -13.10 17.69 -5.52
C ILE A 189 -11.92 17.63 -6.49
N ASN A 190 -11.11 18.70 -6.53
CA ASN A 190 -10.03 18.81 -7.51
C ASN A 190 -8.76 18.03 -7.11
N LYS A 191 -8.52 17.79 -5.80
CA LYS A 191 -7.30 17.12 -5.28
C LYS A 191 -7.53 15.76 -4.63
N ASN A 192 -8.77 15.44 -4.25
CA ASN A 192 -9.14 14.17 -3.65
C ASN A 192 -9.40 13.11 -4.74
N ILE A 193 -8.35 12.78 -5.50
CA ILE A 193 -8.40 11.81 -6.61
C ILE A 193 -7.55 10.57 -6.30
N GLY A 194 -7.88 9.46 -6.95
CA GLY A 194 -7.20 8.19 -6.78
C GLY A 194 -7.57 7.14 -7.84
N LEU A 195 -6.98 5.96 -7.68
CA LEU A 195 -7.24 4.77 -8.49
C LEU A 195 -7.28 3.56 -7.56
N ILE A 196 -8.37 2.81 -7.58
CA ILE A 196 -8.62 1.67 -6.71
C ILE A 196 -8.74 0.42 -7.56
N TYR A 197 -8.06 -0.63 -7.15
CA TYR A 197 -8.10 -1.96 -7.73
C TYR A 197 -8.63 -2.94 -6.69
N GLY A 198 -9.55 -3.80 -7.12
CA GLY A 198 -10.22 -4.77 -6.27
C GLY A 198 -11.13 -4.13 -5.23
N ASP A 199 -11.78 -5.00 -4.47
CA ASP A 199 -12.61 -4.65 -3.32
C ASP A 199 -11.80 -4.99 -2.06
N ARG A 200 -11.67 -4.04 -1.10
CA ARG A 200 -10.93 -4.25 0.15
C ARG A 200 -11.55 -5.35 1.00
N GLU A 201 -12.87 -5.48 0.96
CA GLU A 201 -13.62 -6.47 1.74
C GLU A 201 -13.55 -7.86 1.12
N LYS A 202 -13.60 -7.92 -0.21
CA LYS A 202 -13.67 -9.17 -0.98
C LYS A 202 -12.35 -9.53 -1.68
N GLY A 203 -11.23 -8.93 -1.28
CA GLY A 203 -9.94 -9.10 -1.93
C GLY A 203 -9.54 -10.57 -2.11
N LEU A 204 -9.38 -10.98 -3.37
CA LEU A 204 -8.92 -12.32 -3.75
C LEU A 204 -7.46 -12.27 -4.22
N ILE A 205 -6.81 -13.43 -4.34
CA ILE A 205 -5.46 -13.50 -4.96
C ILE A 205 -5.50 -13.00 -6.41
N SER A 206 -6.57 -13.28 -7.16
CA SER A 206 -6.71 -12.92 -8.57
C SER A 206 -7.21 -11.49 -8.82
N THR A 207 -7.66 -10.81 -7.76
CA THR A 207 -8.11 -9.40 -7.75
C THR A 207 -7.68 -8.76 -6.42
N PRO A 208 -6.36 -8.64 -6.18
CA PRO A 208 -5.86 -8.15 -4.91
C PRO A 208 -6.15 -6.66 -4.76
N PHE A 209 -6.47 -6.23 -3.53
CA PHE A 209 -6.75 -4.84 -3.26
C PHE A 209 -5.49 -3.99 -3.37
N CYS A 210 -5.57 -2.91 -4.13
CA CYS A 210 -4.54 -1.88 -4.23
C CYS A 210 -5.20 -0.52 -4.43
N LYS A 211 -4.71 0.54 -3.78
CA LYS A 211 -5.18 1.90 -4.01
C LYS A 211 -4.03 2.87 -4.19
N PHE A 212 -4.21 3.83 -5.08
CA PHE A 212 -3.37 5.01 -5.21
C PHE A 212 -4.18 6.23 -4.82
N TYR A 213 -3.59 7.13 -4.03
CA TYR A 213 -4.26 8.36 -3.62
C TYR A 213 -3.28 9.49 -3.33
N ASN A 214 -3.78 10.72 -3.42
CA ASN A 214 -3.05 11.91 -2.99
C ASN A 214 -2.95 11.95 -1.46
N LYS A 215 -1.79 11.54 -0.93
CA LYS A 215 -1.53 11.46 0.51
C LYS A 215 -1.34 12.82 1.14
N GLU A 216 -0.76 13.78 0.42
CA GLU A 216 -0.70 15.19 0.85
C GLU A 216 -2.12 15.70 1.18
N ASN A 217 -3.03 15.57 0.21
CA ASN A 217 -4.40 16.04 0.39
C ASN A 217 -5.13 15.28 1.51
N GLU A 218 -4.93 13.96 1.63
CA GLU A 218 -5.51 13.16 2.71
C GLU A 218 -5.03 13.64 4.10
N LEU A 219 -3.73 13.90 4.26
CA LEU A 219 -3.16 14.42 5.50
C LEU A 219 -3.72 15.80 5.87
N LEU A 220 -3.90 16.68 4.88
CA LEU A 220 -4.41 18.03 5.09
C LEU A 220 -5.93 18.10 5.31
N THR A 221 -6.67 17.01 5.05
CA THR A 221 -8.13 16.99 5.14
C THR A 221 -8.65 15.94 6.12
N LYS A 222 -8.57 14.65 5.75
CA LYS A 222 -9.10 13.54 6.56
C LYS A 222 -8.28 13.26 7.81
N SER A 223 -6.97 13.52 7.75
CA SER A 223 -6.04 13.32 8.87
C SER A 223 -5.49 14.65 9.41
N ALA A 224 -6.24 15.74 9.27
CA ALA A 224 -5.78 17.09 9.60
C ALA A 224 -5.34 17.24 11.07
N GLU A 225 -6.08 16.66 12.02
CA GLU A 225 -5.72 16.69 13.44
C GLU A 225 -4.35 16.03 13.69
N PHE A 226 -4.16 14.81 13.20
CA PHE A 226 -2.90 14.09 13.28
C PHE A 226 -1.75 14.87 12.63
N TYR A 227 -2.00 15.41 11.43
CA TYR A 227 -1.02 16.20 10.70
C TYR A 227 -0.59 17.44 11.50
N ASN A 228 -1.55 18.22 12.00
CA ASN A 228 -1.28 19.46 12.73
C ASN A 228 -0.48 19.21 14.02
N ILE A 229 -0.77 18.13 14.73
CA ILE A 229 -0.12 17.82 16.00
C ILE A 229 1.27 17.22 15.79
N TYR A 230 1.42 16.25 14.88
CA TYR A 230 2.64 15.43 14.83
C TYR A 230 3.54 15.69 13.61
N LEU A 231 3.00 16.17 12.48
CA LEU A 231 3.76 16.31 11.23
C LEU A 231 4.09 17.77 10.90
N PHE A 232 3.13 18.69 11.06
CA PHE A 232 3.31 20.11 10.79
C PHE A 232 4.50 20.71 11.55
N PRO A 233 4.74 20.40 12.85
CA PRO A 233 5.92 20.91 13.56
C PRO A 233 7.26 20.42 13.00
N GLN A 234 7.27 19.37 12.17
CA GLN A 234 8.49 18.84 11.56
C GLN A 234 8.84 19.50 10.22
N LEU A 235 7.91 20.27 9.61
CA LEU A 235 8.17 21.02 8.38
C LEU A 235 9.34 22.00 8.54
N LYS A 236 9.44 22.67 9.70
CA LYS A 236 10.57 23.56 10.03
C LYS A 236 11.92 22.85 10.13
N TYR A 237 11.91 21.52 10.24
CA TYR A 237 13.11 20.69 10.28
C TYR A 237 13.38 19.98 8.95
N GLY A 238 12.62 20.29 7.90
CA GLY A 238 12.84 19.79 6.54
C GLY A 238 11.83 18.76 6.04
N LEU A 239 10.80 18.41 6.82
CA LEU A 239 9.79 17.45 6.37
C LEU A 239 9.02 18.07 5.20
N SER A 240 8.82 17.32 4.12
CA SER A 240 8.01 17.77 3.00
C SER A 240 6.98 16.73 2.62
N ILE A 241 5.70 17.10 2.74
CA ILE A 241 4.57 16.27 2.28
C ILE A 241 4.05 16.70 0.89
N LYS A 242 4.66 17.70 0.27
CA LYS A 242 4.23 18.22 -1.03
C LYS A 242 4.33 17.16 -2.12
N ASN A 243 3.34 17.05 -2.99
CA ASN A 243 3.30 16.09 -4.10
C ASN A 243 3.45 14.63 -3.62
N LEU A 244 2.96 14.32 -2.42
CA LEU A 244 3.06 12.98 -1.85
C LEU A 244 1.89 12.13 -2.33
N ILE A 245 2.19 11.13 -3.14
CA ILE A 245 1.24 10.11 -3.60
C ILE A 245 1.54 8.82 -2.87
N ARG A 246 0.50 8.11 -2.42
CA ARG A 246 0.67 6.82 -1.76
C ARG A 246 0.00 5.71 -2.56
N LYS A 247 0.72 4.61 -2.72
CA LYS A 247 0.16 3.30 -3.05
C LYS A 247 0.01 2.50 -1.77
N GLU A 248 -1.09 1.80 -1.62
CA GLU A 248 -1.35 0.94 -0.48
C GLU A 248 -2.01 -0.35 -0.95
N ILE A 249 -1.58 -1.48 -0.41
CA ILE A 249 -2.17 -2.80 -0.62
C ILE A 249 -2.57 -3.38 0.72
N THR A 250 -3.52 -4.33 0.71
CA THR A 250 -3.95 -5.02 1.93
C THR A 250 -3.80 -6.53 1.77
N LEU A 251 -3.02 -7.15 2.67
CA LEU A 251 -2.91 -8.60 2.82
C LEU A 251 -3.89 -9.07 3.89
N ARG A 252 -5.10 -9.44 3.48
CA ARG A 252 -6.20 -9.74 4.40
C ARG A 252 -6.26 -11.20 4.81
N ASN A 253 -6.04 -12.11 3.86
CA ASN A 253 -6.33 -13.53 4.06
C ASN A 253 -5.07 -14.41 4.07
N ASN A 254 -5.19 -15.59 4.70
CA ASN A 254 -4.09 -16.56 4.78
C ASN A 254 -3.68 -17.09 3.41
N GLU A 255 -4.59 -17.12 2.43
CA GLU A 255 -4.29 -17.58 1.07
C GLU A 255 -3.35 -16.63 0.34
N GLN A 256 -3.51 -15.32 0.50
CA GLN A 256 -2.58 -14.30 0.00
C GLN A 256 -1.20 -14.48 0.61
N LYS A 257 -1.10 -14.66 1.94
CA LYS A 257 0.17 -14.92 2.63
C LYS A 257 0.86 -16.18 2.11
N LYS A 258 0.12 -17.28 1.93
CA LYS A 258 0.64 -18.52 1.32
C LYS A 258 1.12 -18.29 -0.11
N ASN A 259 0.41 -17.49 -0.89
CA ASN A 259 0.79 -17.15 -2.26
C ASN A 259 2.11 -16.36 -2.31
N LEU A 260 2.36 -15.45 -1.35
CA LEU A 260 3.64 -14.74 -1.26
C LEU A 260 4.81 -15.70 -1.03
N ILE A 261 4.64 -16.66 -0.10
CA ILE A 261 5.65 -17.69 0.18
C ILE A 261 5.86 -18.59 -1.05
N LYS A 262 4.77 -19.03 -1.70
CA LYS A 262 4.83 -19.87 -2.91
C LYS A 262 5.58 -19.19 -4.05
N ASN A 263 5.40 -17.88 -4.22
CA ASN A 263 6.03 -17.10 -5.28
C ASN A 263 7.45 -16.63 -4.92
N GLY A 264 7.98 -16.99 -3.74
CA GLY A 264 9.34 -16.64 -3.33
C GLY A 264 9.52 -15.18 -2.91
N GLN A 265 8.42 -14.44 -2.70
CA GLN A 265 8.46 -13.02 -2.31
C GLN A 265 8.81 -12.83 -0.82
N VAL A 266 8.69 -13.90 -0.04
CA VAL A 266 9.10 -13.98 1.36
C VAL A 266 9.85 -15.30 1.56
N ASN A 267 10.77 -15.33 2.52
CA ASN A 267 11.49 -16.55 2.89
C ASN A 267 10.50 -17.70 3.20
N LYS A 268 10.78 -18.90 2.67
CA LYS A 268 9.97 -20.11 2.85
C LYS A 268 9.79 -20.52 4.30
N ASP A 269 10.78 -20.19 5.14
CA ASP A 269 10.75 -20.53 6.57
C ASP A 269 9.95 -19.51 7.41
N ASN A 270 9.51 -18.40 6.82
CA ASN A 270 8.69 -17.40 7.48
C ASN A 270 7.19 -17.75 7.31
N PRO A 271 6.47 -18.16 8.38
CA PRO A 271 5.10 -18.63 8.27
C PRO A 271 4.07 -17.49 8.15
N LEU A 272 4.47 -16.22 8.30
CA LEU A 272 3.60 -15.03 8.21
C LEU A 272 2.37 -15.08 9.15
N LYS A 273 2.53 -15.67 10.33
CA LYS A 273 1.44 -15.87 11.31
C LYS A 273 1.43 -14.80 12.39
N THR A 274 2.57 -14.57 13.02
CA THR A 274 2.73 -13.66 14.16
C THR A 274 3.16 -12.28 13.71
N LEU A 275 3.01 -11.27 14.57
CA LEU A 275 3.54 -9.94 14.28
C LEU A 275 5.05 -9.98 14.01
N LYS A 276 5.82 -10.71 14.82
CA LYS A 276 7.26 -10.90 14.61
C LYS A 276 7.58 -11.37 13.19
N ASN A 277 6.85 -12.37 12.71
CA ASN A 277 7.00 -12.88 11.35
C ASN A 277 6.74 -11.82 10.27
N ILE A 278 5.81 -10.90 10.49
CA ILE A 278 5.53 -9.81 9.56
C ILE A 278 6.61 -8.74 9.61
N LEU A 279 7.12 -8.40 10.80
CA LEU A 279 8.19 -7.41 10.97
C LEU A 279 9.55 -7.92 10.46
N ASP A 280 9.73 -9.24 10.36
CA ASP A 280 10.91 -9.88 9.75
C ASP A 280 10.91 -9.81 8.22
N ILE A 281 9.83 -9.33 7.58
CA ILE A 281 9.83 -9.08 6.13
C ILE A 281 10.70 -7.86 5.85
N THR A 282 11.71 -8.04 5.01
CA THR A 282 12.63 -6.96 4.64
C THR A 282 11.93 -5.86 3.83
N GLN A 283 12.49 -4.65 3.85
CA GLN A 283 11.95 -3.53 3.08
C GLN A 283 11.90 -3.83 1.57
N ASP A 284 12.91 -4.51 1.01
CA ASP A 284 12.92 -4.90 -0.39
C ASP A 284 11.78 -5.87 -0.72
N GLN A 285 11.52 -6.84 0.15
CA GLN A 285 10.39 -7.76 0.01
C GLN A 285 9.05 -7.02 0.10
N LEU A 286 8.88 -6.11 1.06
CA LEU A 286 7.66 -5.28 1.14
C LEU A 286 7.45 -4.48 -0.15
N THR A 287 8.53 -3.91 -0.70
CA THR A 287 8.51 -3.17 -1.96
C THR A 287 8.08 -4.07 -3.12
N GLU A 288 8.67 -5.26 -3.23
CA GLU A 288 8.32 -6.25 -4.25
C GLU A 288 6.86 -6.71 -4.15
N ILE A 289 6.37 -6.99 -2.94
CA ILE A 289 4.99 -7.39 -2.68
C ILE A 289 4.03 -6.29 -3.16
N CYS A 290 4.27 -5.04 -2.80
CA CYS A 290 3.49 -3.91 -3.30
C CYS A 290 3.50 -3.83 -4.83
N ASN A 291 4.66 -3.93 -5.47
CA ASN A 291 4.80 -3.71 -6.91
C ASN A 291 4.24 -4.84 -7.76
N SER A 292 4.51 -6.09 -7.37
CA SER A 292 3.97 -7.28 -8.04
C SER A 292 2.44 -7.36 -8.02
N THR A 293 1.77 -6.76 -7.03
CA THR A 293 0.30 -6.79 -6.87
C THR A 293 -0.45 -6.32 -8.12
N LEU A 294 0.11 -5.39 -8.88
CA LEU A 294 -0.57 -4.85 -10.07
C LEU A 294 -0.51 -5.80 -11.28
N ARG A 295 0.41 -6.76 -11.31
CA ARG A 295 0.56 -7.73 -12.41
C ARG A 295 -0.69 -8.57 -12.65
N TYR A 296 -1.58 -8.69 -11.66
CA TYR A 296 -2.86 -9.39 -11.80
C TYR A 296 -3.87 -8.67 -12.71
N TYR A 297 -3.72 -7.35 -12.89
CA TYR A 297 -4.63 -6.49 -13.64
C TYR A 297 -4.17 -6.16 -15.06
N TYR A 298 -2.90 -6.44 -15.37
CA TYR A 298 -2.27 -6.08 -16.63
C TYR A 298 -1.78 -7.34 -17.35
N ASP A 299 -1.92 -7.37 -18.66
CA ASP A 299 -1.29 -8.42 -19.46
C ASP A 299 0.19 -8.10 -19.63
N LYS A 300 1.04 -9.13 -19.49
CA LYS A 300 2.45 -9.01 -19.83
C LYS A 300 2.52 -8.84 -21.35
N LYS A 301 2.66 -7.61 -21.84
CA LYS A 301 2.75 -7.36 -23.27
C LYS A 301 4.02 -8.00 -23.81
N GLN A 302 3.87 -9.07 -24.59
CA GLN A 302 4.94 -9.58 -25.42
C GLN A 302 5.04 -8.68 -26.65
N PHE A 303 6.18 -8.00 -26.78
CA PHE A 303 6.52 -7.33 -28.03
C PHE A 303 7.01 -8.39 -29.02
N SER A 304 6.36 -8.51 -30.17
CA SER A 304 6.86 -9.33 -31.27
C SER A 304 7.66 -8.45 -32.22
N ILE A 305 8.94 -8.76 -32.39
CA ILE A 305 9.75 -8.16 -33.45
C ILE A 305 9.28 -8.76 -34.78
N PRO A 306 8.88 -7.94 -35.78
CA PRO A 306 8.45 -8.45 -37.08
C PRO A 306 9.51 -9.34 -37.74
N ASP A 307 9.08 -10.45 -38.33
CA ASP A 307 9.98 -11.45 -38.90
C ASP A 307 10.71 -10.98 -40.18
N ASP A 308 10.16 -9.97 -40.85
CA ASP A 308 10.63 -9.37 -42.10
C ASP A 308 11.78 -8.36 -41.91
N LEU A 309 12.11 -7.98 -40.67
CA LEU A 309 13.27 -7.14 -40.38
C LEU A 309 14.60 -7.85 -40.65
N LYS A 310 15.60 -7.13 -41.14
CA LYS A 310 16.96 -7.68 -41.32
C LYS A 310 17.60 -8.00 -39.96
N PRO A 311 18.59 -8.91 -39.88
CA PRO A 311 19.18 -9.33 -38.61
C PRO A 311 19.66 -8.17 -37.70
N LEU A 312 20.30 -7.15 -38.28
CA LEU A 312 20.75 -5.98 -37.53
C LEU A 312 19.58 -5.10 -37.05
N GLU A 313 18.52 -5.00 -37.84
CA GLU A 313 17.30 -4.25 -37.51
C GLU A 313 16.52 -4.94 -36.40
N LYS A 314 16.50 -6.28 -36.38
CA LYS A 314 15.95 -7.08 -35.27
C LYS A 314 16.72 -6.85 -33.97
N ILE A 315 18.05 -6.84 -34.02
CA ILE A 315 18.89 -6.54 -32.85
C ILE A 315 18.65 -5.11 -32.35
N LEU A 316 18.61 -4.13 -33.25
CA LEU A 316 18.32 -2.73 -32.90
C LEU A 316 16.91 -2.58 -32.31
N ALA A 317 15.89 -3.22 -32.89
CA ALA A 317 14.54 -3.25 -32.34
C ALA A 317 14.52 -3.86 -30.92
N GLY A 318 15.28 -4.93 -30.69
CA GLY A 318 15.46 -5.55 -29.36
C GLY A 318 16.14 -4.61 -28.35
N TYR A 319 17.16 -3.87 -28.73
CA TYR A 319 17.78 -2.86 -27.86
C TYR A 319 16.90 -1.63 -27.62
N MET A 320 16.19 -1.17 -28.65
CA MET A 320 15.20 -0.10 -28.50
C MET A 320 14.09 -0.51 -27.54
N GLN A 321 13.66 -1.77 -27.59
CA GLN A 321 12.74 -2.34 -26.60
C GLN A 321 13.36 -2.32 -25.19
N GLN A 322 14.62 -2.73 -25.02
CA GLN A 322 15.28 -2.65 -23.71
C GLN A 322 15.36 -1.21 -23.20
N ILE A 323 15.72 -0.26 -24.06
CA ILE A 323 15.78 1.17 -23.70
C ILE A 323 14.38 1.67 -23.29
N ILE A 324 13.32 1.30 -24.01
CA ILE A 324 11.94 1.66 -23.66
C ILE A 324 11.47 0.95 -22.38
N ASN A 325 11.83 -0.31 -22.16
CA ASN A 325 11.52 -1.05 -20.93
C ASN A 325 12.24 -0.45 -19.71
N LEU A 326 13.45 0.08 -19.92
CA LEU A 326 14.20 0.89 -18.95
C LEU A 326 13.67 2.34 -18.88
N GLY A 327 12.60 2.65 -19.64
CA GLY A 327 11.89 3.91 -19.76
C GLY A 327 12.72 5.06 -20.30
N GLY A 328 13.39 4.79 -21.42
CA GLY A 328 13.85 5.80 -22.37
C GLY A 328 12.70 6.28 -23.25
N ASP A 329 12.70 7.56 -23.56
CA ASP A 329 11.78 8.21 -24.49
C ASP A 329 12.37 8.22 -25.92
N LYS A 330 11.71 8.95 -26.83
CA LYS A 330 12.24 9.11 -28.20
C LYS A 330 13.63 9.77 -28.20
N LEU A 331 13.90 10.68 -27.26
CA LEU A 331 15.20 11.33 -27.12
C LEU A 331 16.28 10.33 -26.71
N ALA A 332 15.99 9.45 -25.76
CA ALA A 332 16.91 8.39 -25.34
C ALA A 332 17.26 7.41 -26.47
N LEU A 333 16.30 7.12 -27.36
CA LEU A 333 16.53 6.26 -28.52
C LEU A 333 17.43 6.92 -29.58
N ILE A 334 17.41 8.25 -29.68
CA ILE A 334 18.23 8.99 -30.64
C ILE A 334 19.51 9.59 -30.03
N ALA A 335 19.65 9.59 -28.70
CA ALA A 335 20.83 10.11 -27.99
C ALA A 335 22.16 9.51 -28.48
N PRO A 336 22.26 8.21 -28.84
CA PRO A 336 23.50 7.67 -29.41
C PRO A 336 23.94 8.36 -30.71
N LEU A 337 23.04 9.04 -31.44
CA LEU A 337 23.40 9.80 -32.65
C LEU A 337 24.34 10.97 -32.35
N ASP A 338 24.43 11.43 -31.11
CA ASP A 338 25.33 12.52 -30.73
C ASP A 338 26.80 12.10 -30.74
N SER A 339 27.07 10.79 -30.69
CA SER A 339 28.41 10.24 -30.89
C SER A 339 28.86 10.25 -32.36
N ILE A 340 27.96 10.53 -33.31
CA ILE A 340 28.27 10.52 -34.76
C ILE A 340 28.68 11.93 -35.22
N SER A 341 29.97 12.10 -35.50
CA SER A 341 30.55 13.39 -35.94
C SER A 341 30.16 13.78 -37.37
N CYS A 342 30.01 12.81 -38.27
CA CYS A 342 29.65 13.07 -39.67
C CYS A 342 28.16 13.43 -39.81
N LYS A 343 27.86 14.66 -40.24
CA LYS A 343 26.49 15.18 -40.40
C LYS A 343 25.63 14.33 -41.34
N VAL A 344 26.19 13.87 -42.47
CA VAL A 344 25.47 13.06 -43.46
C VAL A 344 25.12 11.70 -42.89
N THR A 345 26.08 11.04 -42.21
CA THR A 345 25.86 9.75 -41.55
C THR A 345 24.85 9.89 -40.41
N LYS A 346 24.96 10.93 -39.58
CA LYS A 346 24.03 11.22 -38.49
C LYS A 346 22.59 11.35 -39.01
N SER A 347 22.39 12.10 -40.09
CA SER A 347 21.08 12.27 -40.72
C SER A 347 20.51 10.96 -41.28
N ARG A 348 21.33 10.17 -41.98
CA ARG A 348 20.92 8.87 -42.54
C ARG A 348 20.58 7.85 -41.44
N THR A 349 21.39 7.79 -40.38
CA THR A 349 21.12 6.90 -39.23
C THR A 349 19.88 7.35 -38.48
N LYS A 350 19.64 8.65 -38.32
CA LYS A 350 18.39 9.18 -37.77
C LYS A 350 17.18 8.74 -38.58
N ALA A 351 17.24 8.86 -39.91
CA ALA A 351 16.16 8.43 -40.79
C ALA A 351 15.86 6.94 -40.66
N LYS A 352 16.89 6.09 -40.54
CA LYS A 352 16.74 4.65 -40.28
C LYS A 352 16.16 4.34 -38.91
N ILE A 353 16.59 5.05 -37.86
CA ILE A 353 15.98 4.91 -36.53
C ILE A 353 14.51 5.34 -36.59
N ASP A 354 14.19 6.46 -37.24
CA ASP A 354 12.80 6.92 -37.41
C ASP A 354 11.96 5.94 -38.26
N GLU A 355 12.55 5.25 -39.24
CA GLU A 355 11.91 4.21 -40.06
C GLU A 355 11.68 2.93 -39.27
N LEU A 356 12.67 2.46 -38.51
CA LEU A 356 12.49 1.37 -37.55
C LEU A 356 11.46 1.76 -36.48
N ILE A 357 11.44 3.03 -36.05
CA ILE A 357 10.40 3.55 -35.17
C ILE A 357 9.02 3.49 -35.86
N LYS A 358 8.92 3.59 -37.18
CA LYS A 358 7.62 3.46 -37.86
C LYS A 358 7.21 2.00 -38.06
N ILE A 359 8.16 1.11 -38.33
CA ILE A 359 7.91 -0.32 -38.62
C ILE A 359 7.64 -1.10 -37.33
N VAL A 360 8.48 -0.90 -36.31
CA VAL A 360 8.36 -1.52 -34.99
C VAL A 360 7.15 -0.97 -34.23
N PHE A 361 6.63 0.20 -34.63
CA PHE A 361 5.64 0.95 -33.85
C PHE A 361 4.49 1.58 -34.66
N SER A 362 4.03 0.90 -35.71
CA SER A 362 2.96 1.38 -36.62
C SER A 362 1.56 1.48 -36.01
N ASP A 363 1.32 0.95 -34.80
CA ASP A 363 0.03 1.07 -34.12
C ASP A 363 -0.07 2.36 -33.28
N ASP A 364 -1.29 2.91 -33.24
CA ASP A 364 -1.75 4.10 -32.50
C ASP A 364 -1.32 4.13 -31.00
N TYR A 365 -0.86 2.99 -30.48
CA TYR A 365 -0.30 2.76 -29.15
C TYR A 365 1.02 3.51 -28.86
N ILE A 366 1.91 3.68 -29.84
CA ILE A 366 3.27 4.17 -29.56
C ILE A 366 3.44 5.69 -29.75
N LYS A 367 2.69 6.31 -30.66
CA LYS A 367 2.54 7.78 -30.67
C LYS A 367 2.03 8.28 -29.32
N LYS A 368 1.11 7.52 -28.71
CA LYS A 368 0.66 7.74 -27.33
C LYS A 368 1.76 7.45 -26.30
N GLN A 369 2.66 6.45 -26.51
CA GLN A 369 3.84 6.14 -25.66
C GLN A 369 4.98 7.15 -25.69
N ALA A 370 5.28 7.77 -26.84
CA ALA A 370 6.35 8.76 -26.93
C ALA A 370 6.00 10.04 -26.15
N GLN A 371 4.75 10.48 -26.23
CA GLN A 371 4.18 11.52 -25.34
C GLN A 371 4.08 11.03 -23.88
N LYS A 372 3.91 9.72 -23.67
CA LYS A 372 3.88 9.04 -22.35
C LYS A 372 5.21 9.06 -21.62
N ASN A 373 6.32 8.96 -22.33
CA ASN A 373 7.65 8.79 -21.74
C ASN A 373 8.28 10.11 -21.30
N GLU A 374 7.82 11.25 -21.84
CA GLU A 374 8.28 12.59 -21.47
C GLU A 374 7.77 13.03 -20.08
N PHE A 375 6.65 12.45 -19.60
CA PHE A 375 6.02 12.83 -18.33
C PHE A 375 5.83 11.68 -17.31
N MET A 376 5.86 10.40 -17.70
CA MET A 376 5.29 9.30 -16.90
C MET A 376 6.30 8.20 -16.50
N ASN A 377 7.57 8.36 -16.87
CA ASN A 377 8.56 7.28 -16.80
C ASN A 377 8.98 6.90 -15.38
N ASP A 378 9.03 7.82 -14.43
CA ASP A 378 9.44 7.47 -13.06
C ASP A 378 8.36 6.68 -12.33
N PHE A 379 7.08 7.10 -12.47
CA PHE A 379 5.98 6.46 -11.75
C PHE A 379 5.68 5.04 -12.24
N LEU A 380 5.75 4.78 -13.57
CA LEU A 380 5.48 3.44 -14.11
C LEU A 380 6.64 2.45 -13.90
N LYS A 381 7.91 2.91 -13.93
CA LYS A 381 9.08 2.10 -13.57
C LYS A 381 8.96 1.55 -12.15
N LEU A 382 8.49 2.40 -11.23
CA LEU A 382 8.30 2.07 -9.82
C LEU A 382 7.22 1.02 -9.56
N GLN A 383 6.33 0.74 -10.51
CA GLN A 383 5.24 -0.22 -10.30
C GLN A 383 5.55 -1.66 -10.77
N SER A 384 6.71 -1.92 -11.37
CA SER A 384 7.07 -3.25 -11.93
C SER A 384 5.97 -3.89 -12.82
N ILE A 385 5.24 -3.05 -13.56
CA ILE A 385 4.13 -3.44 -14.47
C ILE A 385 4.64 -4.01 -15.81
N TRP A 386 5.96 -4.07 -16.02
CA TRP A 386 6.59 -4.42 -17.30
C TRP A 386 7.55 -5.61 -17.15
#